data_AF-A0A7V4Y0G7-F1
#
_entry.id   AF-A0A7V4Y0G7-F1
#
_cell.length_a   1.000
_cell.length_b   1.000
_cell.length_c   1.000
_cell.angle_alpha   90.00
_cell.angle_beta   90.00
_cell.angle_gamma   90.00
#
_symmetry.space_group_name_H-M   'P 1'
#
loop_
_entity.id
_entity.type
_entity.pdbx_description
1 polymer ?
#
loop_
_entity_poly.entity_id
_entity_poly.type
_entity_poly.pdbx_seq_one_letter_code
_entity_poly.pdbx_strand_id
1 'polypeptide(L)'
;MTRHGQNSELSRRRFIQKTGFALGAPAIGSELLFAPPAPAATGAQEKASVAAGKVVLELANPKGVIDPPPMLGISPRVPTLDGKSIAMIHNNKPGAKTFLEAAEELLKTKYLRATFVHFDTTINLADKPEKYAAIAQACDTFILGSGD
;
A
#
# COMPACT_ATOMS: atom_id res chain seq x y z
N MET A 1 23.46 25.42 29.91
CA MET A 1 24.43 24.39 29.47
C MET A 1 23.69 23.07 29.33
N THR A 2 23.21 22.77 28.12
CA THR A 2 23.79 21.76 27.22
C THR A 2 23.48 20.33 27.66
N ARG A 3 22.59 19.64 26.93
CA ARG A 3 22.71 18.21 26.60
C ARG A 3 21.85 17.91 25.37
N HIS A 4 22.50 18.05 24.22
CA HIS A 4 22.13 17.35 22.99
C HIS A 4 22.47 15.87 23.12
N GLY A 5 21.69 15.05 22.44
CA GLY A 5 22.13 13.73 21.98
C GLY A 5 21.14 12.63 22.32
N GLN A 6 20.44 12.14 21.29
CA GLN A 6 20.67 10.75 20.86
C GLN A 6 20.13 10.49 19.44
N ASN A 7 21.03 9.92 18.65
CA ASN A 7 20.91 9.51 17.26
C ASN A 7 20.04 8.26 17.09
N SER A 8 19.37 8.13 15.95
CA SER A 8 19.19 6.83 15.30
C SER A 8 19.00 6.95 13.78
N GLU A 9 19.99 7.48 13.08
CA GLU A 9 20.16 7.19 11.66
C GLU A 9 20.81 5.81 11.49
N LEU A 10 20.00 4.81 11.16
CA LEU A 10 20.42 3.48 10.78
C LEU A 10 21.04 3.53 9.37
N SER A 11 22.35 3.75 9.32
CA SER A 11 23.16 3.75 8.09
C SER A 11 23.33 2.32 7.56
N ARG A 12 22.87 2.10 6.31
CA ARG A 12 22.81 0.85 5.53
C ARG A 12 24.17 0.25 5.12
N ARG A 13 25.25 0.41 5.90
CA ARG A 13 26.62 0.03 5.49
C ARG A 13 27.39 -0.88 6.46
N ARG A 14 26.70 -1.79 7.16
CA ARG A 14 27.36 -2.92 7.85
C ARG A 14 26.53 -4.20 7.73
N PHE A 15 26.75 -4.95 6.66
CA PHE A 15 26.26 -6.33 6.63
C PHE A 15 27.21 -7.36 6.00
N ILE A 16 28.36 -6.98 5.44
CA ILE A 16 29.27 -7.97 4.84
C ILE A 16 30.70 -7.69 5.28
N GLN A 17 31.01 -8.00 6.54
CA GLN A 17 32.40 -8.16 6.98
C GLN A 17 32.47 -8.88 8.33
N LYS A 18 31.95 -10.10 8.43
CA LYS A 18 32.21 -10.92 9.62
C LYS A 18 32.00 -12.43 9.40
N THR A 19 32.88 -13.05 8.63
CA THR A 19 33.30 -14.44 8.86
C THR A 19 34.69 -14.65 8.27
N GLY A 20 35.70 -14.43 9.09
CA GLY A 20 37.03 -14.97 8.88
C GLY A 20 37.16 -16.26 9.69
N PHE A 21 37.67 -17.32 9.06
CA PHE A 21 38.29 -18.44 9.74
C PHE A 21 39.56 -18.79 8.96
N ALA A 22 40.68 -18.88 9.68
CA ALA A 22 42.02 -19.05 9.15
C ALA A 22 42.56 -20.45 9.47
N LEU A 23 43.69 -20.76 8.81
CA LEU A 23 44.69 -21.82 9.03
C LEU A 23 44.52 -23.16 8.30
N GLY A 24 45.56 -23.49 7.51
CA GLY A 24 45.99 -24.86 7.26
C GLY A 24 46.58 -25.12 5.87
N ALA A 25 47.90 -24.95 5.69
CA ALA A 25 48.68 -25.69 4.68
C ALA A 25 49.25 -26.97 5.35
N PRO A 26 49.50 -28.09 4.64
CA PRO A 26 50.68 -28.20 3.76
C PRO A 26 50.49 -29.00 2.44
N ALA A 27 51.58 -29.01 1.65
CA ALA A 27 51.87 -29.65 0.35
C ALA A 27 51.40 -31.12 0.17
N ILE A 28 51.28 -31.71 -1.03
CA ILE A 28 52.31 -32.08 -2.04
C ILE A 28 51.62 -32.56 -3.35
N GLY A 29 52.24 -32.30 -4.51
CA GLY A 29 52.13 -33.09 -5.77
C GLY A 29 51.09 -32.61 -6.80
N SER A 30 51.31 -32.61 -8.11
CA SER A 30 52.47 -32.79 -8.97
C SER A 30 52.00 -32.42 -10.39
N GLU A 31 52.86 -31.75 -11.15
CA GLU A 31 52.97 -31.79 -12.62
C GLU A 31 51.85 -31.21 -13.53
N LEU A 32 52.27 -30.23 -14.35
CA LEU A 32 51.98 -30.07 -15.79
C LEU A 32 50.50 -29.94 -16.21
N LEU A 33 50.07 -28.85 -16.85
CA LEU A 33 50.42 -28.51 -18.23
C LEU A 33 50.10 -27.04 -18.50
N PHE A 34 51.10 -26.32 -19.01
CA PHE A 34 51.00 -24.95 -19.51
C PHE A 34 50.38 -25.00 -20.93
N ALA A 35 49.19 -24.46 -21.10
CA ALA A 35 48.59 -24.22 -22.41
C ALA A 35 48.79 -22.74 -22.82
N PRO A 36 49.18 -22.43 -24.07
CA PRO A 36 49.39 -21.05 -24.52
C PRO A 36 48.06 -20.29 -24.65
N PRO A 37 48.05 -18.96 -24.43
CA PRO A 37 46.84 -18.15 -24.61
C PRO A 37 46.48 -18.00 -26.09
N ALA A 38 45.19 -18.20 -26.41
CA ALA A 38 44.60 -18.03 -27.72
C ALA A 38 44.70 -16.57 -28.24
N PRO A 39 44.80 -16.34 -29.56
CA PRO A 39 44.91 -15.00 -30.13
C PRO A 39 43.59 -14.21 -29.99
N ALA A 40 43.73 -12.93 -29.63
CA ALA A 40 42.65 -11.96 -29.54
C ALA A 40 41.93 -11.80 -30.89
N ALA A 41 40.65 -12.16 -30.94
CA ALA A 41 39.80 -11.92 -32.10
C ALA A 41 39.48 -10.42 -32.21
N THR A 42 40.03 -9.79 -33.25
CA THR A 42 39.70 -8.43 -33.69
C THR A 42 38.24 -8.39 -34.15
N GLY A 43 37.36 -7.85 -33.30
CA GLY A 43 35.96 -7.62 -33.65
C GLY A 43 35.81 -6.39 -34.56
N ALA A 44 35.77 -6.61 -35.87
CA ALA A 44 35.23 -5.64 -36.81
C ALA A 44 33.70 -5.79 -36.83
N GLN A 45 32.97 -4.81 -36.30
CA GLN A 45 31.53 -4.73 -36.44
C GLN A 45 31.18 -4.20 -37.84
N GLU A 46 30.70 -5.08 -38.69
CA GLU A 46 30.09 -4.74 -39.97
C GLU A 46 28.69 -4.14 -39.69
N LYS A 47 28.54 -2.83 -39.90
CA LYS A 47 27.24 -2.15 -39.87
C LYS A 47 26.42 -2.61 -41.07
N ALA A 48 25.62 -3.65 -40.89
CA ALA A 48 24.56 -4.00 -41.83
C ALA A 48 23.49 -2.88 -41.79
N SER A 49 23.38 -2.10 -42.88
CA SER A 49 22.28 -1.16 -43.07
C SER A 49 21.02 -1.96 -43.43
N VAL A 50 20.09 -2.08 -42.50
CA VAL A 50 18.78 -2.68 -42.76
C VAL A 50 17.92 -1.66 -43.50
N ALA A 51 17.48 -1.97 -44.71
CA ALA A 51 16.54 -1.15 -45.47
C ALA A 51 15.26 -0.92 -44.65
N ALA A 52 14.82 0.35 -44.57
CA ALA A 52 13.65 0.75 -43.79
C ALA A 52 12.35 0.26 -44.45
N GLY A 53 12.01 -1.00 -44.22
CA GLY A 53 10.69 -1.55 -44.53
C GLY A 53 9.64 -0.99 -43.55
N LYS A 54 8.42 -0.76 -44.05
CA LYS A 54 7.29 -0.29 -43.23
C LYS A 54 6.95 -1.35 -42.18
N VAL A 55 7.17 -1.04 -40.91
CA VAL A 55 6.79 -1.91 -39.78
C VAL A 55 5.38 -1.54 -39.33
N VAL A 56 4.48 -2.52 -39.30
CA VAL A 56 3.15 -2.40 -38.71
C VAL A 56 3.22 -2.95 -37.30
N LEU A 57 2.91 -2.11 -36.32
CA LEU A 57 2.84 -2.48 -34.91
C LEU A 57 1.37 -2.57 -34.51
N GLU A 58 0.94 -3.75 -34.09
CA GLU A 58 -0.39 -3.94 -33.48
C GLU A 58 -0.29 -3.69 -31.98
N LEU A 59 -1.05 -2.70 -31.51
CA LEU A 59 -1.10 -2.35 -30.09
C LEU A 59 -2.41 -2.88 -29.49
N ALA A 60 -2.33 -3.98 -28.75
CA ALA A 60 -3.45 -4.47 -27.97
C ALA A 60 -3.63 -3.58 -26.72
N ASN A 61 -4.86 -3.11 -26.48
CA ASN A 61 -5.19 -2.40 -25.24
C ASN A 61 -5.19 -3.42 -24.07
N PRO A 62 -4.25 -3.33 -23.11
CA PRO A 62 -4.18 -4.29 -22.00
C PRO A 62 -5.38 -4.17 -21.05
N LYS A 63 -6.17 -3.09 -21.15
CA LYS A 63 -7.29 -2.85 -20.24
C LYS A 63 -8.53 -3.71 -20.51
N GLY A 64 -8.58 -4.48 -21.61
CA GLY A 64 -9.75 -5.30 -21.96
C GLY A 64 -11.05 -4.48 -22.03
N VAL A 65 -12.19 -5.16 -22.16
CA VAL A 65 -13.50 -4.56 -21.85
C VAL A 65 -13.79 -4.94 -20.41
N ILE A 66 -13.78 -3.95 -19.51
CA ILE A 66 -14.17 -4.13 -18.11
C ILE A 66 -15.54 -3.48 -17.98
N ASP A 67 -16.57 -4.29 -17.74
CA ASP A 67 -17.87 -3.75 -17.37
C ASP A 67 -17.72 -2.96 -16.07
N PRO A 68 -18.14 -1.69 -16.05
CA PRO A 68 -18.03 -0.90 -14.84
C PRO A 68 -18.90 -1.54 -13.75
N PRO A 69 -18.42 -1.58 -12.49
CA PRO A 69 -19.26 -2.03 -11.39
C PRO A 69 -20.54 -1.19 -11.34
N PRO A 70 -21.67 -1.77 -10.94
CA PRO A 70 -22.92 -1.04 -10.83
C PRO A 70 -22.75 0.23 -10.00
N MET A 71 -23.07 1.38 -10.58
CA MET A 71 -23.08 2.63 -9.83
C MET A 71 -24.29 2.64 -8.92
N LEU A 72 -24.06 2.56 -7.61
CA LEU A 72 -25.11 2.74 -6.62
C LEU A 72 -25.38 4.24 -6.46
N GLY A 73 -26.65 4.64 -6.59
CA GLY A 73 -27.08 6.00 -6.31
C GLY A 73 -26.86 6.38 -4.85
N ILE A 74 -26.84 7.68 -4.56
CA ILE A 74 -26.79 8.19 -3.18
C ILE A 74 -28.09 7.77 -2.47
N SER A 75 -27.97 7.13 -1.31
CA SER A 75 -29.14 6.79 -0.49
C SER A 75 -29.93 8.06 -0.13
N PRO A 76 -31.28 7.98 -0.08
CA PRO A 76 -32.11 9.10 0.35
C PRO A 76 -31.64 9.66 1.70
N ARG A 77 -31.62 11.00 1.82
CA ARG A 77 -31.28 11.65 3.08
C ARG A 77 -32.34 11.35 4.13
N VAL A 78 -31.92 11.10 5.36
CA VAL A 78 -32.83 10.98 6.49
C VAL A 78 -33.42 12.36 6.79
N PRO A 79 -34.76 12.51 6.90
CA PRO A 79 -35.40 13.82 7.07
C PRO A 79 -35.15 14.45 8.45
N THR A 80 -34.95 13.62 9.48
CA THR A 80 -34.61 14.04 10.85
C THR A 80 -33.80 12.96 11.56
N LEU A 81 -33.03 13.36 12.56
CA LEU A 81 -32.24 12.45 13.41
C LEU A 81 -32.89 12.18 14.77
N ASP A 82 -34.02 12.83 15.09
CA ASP A 82 -34.70 12.62 16.36
C ASP A 82 -35.24 11.19 16.50
N GLY A 83 -34.82 10.51 17.58
CA GLY A 83 -35.23 9.12 17.84
C GLY A 83 -34.56 8.10 16.92
N LYS A 84 -33.58 8.50 16.11
CA LYS A 84 -32.86 7.64 15.17
C LYS A 84 -31.57 7.12 15.77
N SER A 85 -31.19 5.91 15.39
CA SER A 85 -29.88 5.33 15.71
C SER A 85 -28.87 5.63 14.61
N ILE A 86 -27.73 6.18 15.03
CA ILE A 86 -26.69 6.69 14.14
C ILE A 86 -25.40 5.94 14.41
N ALA A 87 -24.85 5.30 13.38
CA ALA A 87 -23.54 4.68 13.45
C ALA A 87 -22.42 5.72 13.24
N MET A 88 -21.50 5.82 14.20
CA MET A 88 -20.25 6.57 14.10
C MET A 88 -19.12 5.62 13.69
N ILE A 89 -18.68 5.68 12.43
CA ILE A 89 -17.72 4.73 11.87
C ILE A 89 -16.40 5.43 11.59
N HIS A 90 -15.28 4.97 12.14
CA HIS A 90 -13.95 5.50 11.78
C HIS A 90 -13.03 4.43 11.21
N ASN A 91 -12.17 4.82 10.28
CA ASN A 91 -11.20 3.93 9.63
C ASN A 91 -9.86 3.78 10.38
N ASN A 92 -9.88 3.94 11.70
CA ASN A 92 -8.71 3.90 12.59
C ASN A 92 -7.56 4.87 12.23
N LYS A 93 -7.77 5.82 11.32
CA LYS A 93 -6.78 6.85 11.02
C LYS A 93 -6.75 7.93 12.12
N PRO A 94 -5.60 8.57 12.33
CA PRO A 94 -5.47 9.68 13.28
C PRO A 94 -6.51 10.78 13.02
N GLY A 95 -7.08 11.34 14.08
CA GLY A 95 -8.06 12.42 14.00
C GLY A 95 -9.49 12.00 13.65
N ALA A 96 -9.71 10.86 12.98
CA ALA A 96 -11.05 10.42 12.60
C ALA A 96 -11.96 10.18 13.82
N LYS A 97 -11.42 9.57 14.88
CA LYS A 97 -12.15 9.34 16.14
C LYS A 97 -12.52 10.65 16.82
N THR A 98 -11.56 11.56 17.00
CA THR A 98 -11.78 12.87 17.63
C THR A 98 -12.80 13.72 16.87
N PHE A 99 -12.76 13.67 15.54
CA PHE A 99 -13.76 14.34 14.69
C PHE A 99 -15.17 13.79 14.96
N LEU A 100 -15.33 12.47 14.99
CA LEU A 100 -16.64 11.86 15.24
C LEU A 100 -17.15 12.13 16.66
N GLU A 101 -16.26 12.13 17.66
CA GLU A 101 -16.62 12.50 19.04
C GLU A 101 -17.15 13.95 19.11
N ALA A 102 -16.46 14.90 18.47
CA ALA A 102 -16.92 16.29 18.41
C ALA A 102 -18.24 16.42 17.62
N ALA A 103 -18.40 15.68 16.53
CA ALA A 103 -19.64 15.68 15.76
C ALA A 103 -20.81 15.11 16.58
N GLU A 104 -20.58 14.04 17.32
CA GLU A 104 -21.56 13.44 18.22
C GLU A 104 -21.97 14.40 19.33
N GLU A 105 -21.02 15.08 19.98
CA GLU A 105 -21.32 16.11 20.99
C GLU A 105 -22.24 17.19 20.43
N LEU A 106 -21.92 17.72 19.24
CA LEU A 106 -22.75 18.71 18.56
C LEU A 106 -24.14 18.16 18.22
N LEU A 107 -24.23 16.92 17.73
CA LEU A 107 -25.50 16.30 17.38
C LEU A 107 -26.37 16.06 18.62
N LYS A 108 -25.79 15.69 19.75
CA LYS A 108 -26.50 15.54 21.04
C LYS A 108 -27.12 16.85 21.51
N THR A 109 -26.49 18.00 21.24
CA THR A 109 -27.10 19.31 21.60
C THR A 109 -28.39 19.61 20.84
N LYS A 110 -28.53 19.08 19.61
CA LYS A 110 -29.65 19.40 18.72
C LYS A 110 -30.72 18.29 18.70
N TYR A 111 -30.31 17.03 18.80
CA TYR A 111 -31.17 15.86 18.67
C TYR A 111 -31.06 14.99 19.93
N LEU A 112 -31.74 15.40 21.00
CA LEU A 112 -31.65 14.78 22.33
C LEU A 112 -32.13 13.33 22.38
N ARG A 113 -32.94 12.91 21.40
CA ARG A 113 -33.50 11.55 21.30
C ARG A 113 -32.70 10.64 20.37
N ALA A 114 -31.69 11.16 19.68
CA ALA A 114 -30.83 10.36 18.82
C ALA A 114 -29.96 9.42 19.66
N THR A 115 -29.70 8.22 19.16
CA THR A 115 -28.79 7.25 19.78
C THR A 115 -27.57 7.06 18.89
N PHE A 116 -26.41 6.82 19.50
CA PHE A 116 -25.13 6.75 18.80
C PHE A 116 -24.47 5.41 19.09
N VAL A 117 -23.99 4.74 18.03
CA VAL A 117 -23.30 3.44 18.11
C VAL A 117 -21.99 3.55 17.37
N HIS A 118 -20.88 3.15 18.01
CA HIS A 118 -19.55 3.28 17.42
C HIS A 118 -19.12 1.98 16.76
N PHE A 119 -18.53 2.11 15.58
CA PHE A 119 -17.92 1.02 14.84
C PHE A 119 -16.53 1.44 14.36
N ASP A 120 -15.62 0.49 14.37
CA ASP A 120 -14.32 0.63 13.73
C ASP A 120 -14.35 -0.05 12.35
N THR A 121 -13.55 0.47 11.43
CA THR A 121 -13.32 -0.18 10.15
C THR A 121 -11.85 -0.08 9.73
N THR A 122 -11.50 -0.92 8.76
CA THR A 122 -10.21 -0.85 8.05
C THR A 122 -10.24 0.31 7.05
N ILE A 123 -9.20 0.46 6.24
CA ILE A 123 -8.99 1.60 5.33
C ILE A 123 -10.25 1.95 4.51
N ASN A 124 -10.96 0.94 4.01
CA ASN A 124 -12.20 1.12 3.26
C ASN A 124 -13.34 0.29 3.88
N LEU A 125 -14.47 0.93 4.16
CA LEU A 125 -15.68 0.22 4.61
C LEU A 125 -16.28 -0.61 3.47
N ALA A 126 -16.14 -0.11 2.21
CA ALA A 126 -16.59 -0.78 0.99
C ALA A 126 -16.05 -2.21 0.83
N ASP A 127 -14.85 -2.47 1.34
CA ASP A 127 -14.19 -3.77 1.22
C ASP A 127 -14.80 -4.85 2.13
N LYS A 128 -15.73 -4.46 3.03
CA LYS A 128 -16.36 -5.34 4.03
C LYS A 128 -17.89 -5.25 3.96
N PRO A 129 -18.52 -5.88 2.95
CA PRO A 129 -19.98 -5.85 2.77
C PRO A 129 -20.75 -6.35 3.99
N GLU A 130 -20.20 -7.30 4.74
CA GLU A 130 -20.77 -7.83 5.97
C GLU A 130 -20.92 -6.75 7.06
N LYS A 131 -20.03 -5.76 7.11
CA LYS A 131 -20.14 -4.64 8.06
C LYS A 131 -21.34 -3.75 7.73
N TYR A 132 -21.63 -3.51 6.46
CA TYR A 132 -22.82 -2.75 6.07
C TYR A 132 -24.11 -3.43 6.51
N ALA A 133 -24.19 -4.75 6.40
CA ALA A 133 -25.36 -5.49 6.85
C ALA A 133 -25.56 -5.35 8.37
N ALA A 134 -24.49 -5.48 9.15
CA ALA A 134 -24.54 -5.29 10.60
C ALA A 134 -24.94 -3.85 10.99
N ILE A 135 -24.38 -2.85 10.31
CA ILE A 135 -24.70 -1.44 10.54
C ILE A 135 -26.16 -1.15 10.16
N ALA A 136 -26.62 -1.64 9.00
CA ALA A 136 -27.99 -1.42 8.55
C ALA A 136 -29.05 -2.11 9.43
N GLN A 137 -28.69 -3.20 10.10
CA GLN A 137 -29.57 -3.85 11.08
C GLN A 137 -29.63 -3.08 12.41
N ALA A 138 -28.53 -2.45 12.82
CA ALA A 138 -28.43 -1.78 14.11
C ALA A 138 -28.80 -0.29 14.05
N CYS A 139 -28.65 0.36 12.89
CA CYS A 139 -28.68 1.81 12.75
C CYS A 139 -29.54 2.26 11.57
N ASP A 140 -30.28 3.36 11.77
CA ASP A 140 -31.06 4.00 10.71
C ASP A 140 -30.15 4.71 9.67
N THR A 141 -28.99 5.20 10.10
CA THR A 141 -28.02 5.91 9.26
C THR A 141 -26.62 5.85 9.85
N PHE A 142 -25.61 6.26 9.08
CA PHE A 142 -24.22 6.29 9.53
C PHE A 142 -23.47 7.56 9.09
N ILE A 143 -22.40 7.87 9.82
CA ILE A 143 -21.38 8.86 9.46
C ILE A 143 -20.05 8.12 9.41
N LEU A 144 -19.36 8.21 8.28
CA LEU A 144 -18.02 7.66 8.10
C LEU A 144 -16.98 8.76 8.24
N GLY A 145 -16.19 8.71 9.31
CA GLY A 145 -14.99 9.51 9.48
C GLY A 145 -13.78 8.82 8.85
N SER A 146 -13.20 9.45 7.84
CA SER A 146 -11.95 9.00 7.22
C SER A 146 -10.88 10.08 7.36
N GLY A 147 -9.70 9.71 7.87
CA GLY A 147 -8.50 10.55 7.74
C GLY A 147 -7.84 10.38 6.37
N ASP A 148 -6.92 11.27 6.01
CA ASP A 148 -5.93 11.03 4.96
C ASP A 148 -4.63 10.55 5.60
#